data_AF-A0A6L3C9R8-F1
#
_entry.id   AF-A0A6L3C9R8-F1
#
_cell.length_a   1.000
_cell.length_b   1.000
_cell.length_c   1.000
_cell.angle_alpha   90.00
_cell.angle_beta   90.00
_cell.angle_gamma   90.00
#
_symmetry.space_group_name_H-M   'P 1'
#
loop_
_entity.id
_entity.type
_entity.pdbx_description
1 polymer ?
#
loop_
_entity_poly.entity_id
_entity_poly.type
_entity_poly.pdbx_seq_one_letter_code
_entity_poly.pdbx_strand_id
1 'polypeptide(L)'
;MVSPVDPVSLAMERNWEMIDEALVDLDEAAMIRQPTDQCNSVAWILWHLSRVTDMFVFTRFRALPQAWVSEGWHEKFGMPRDEEDRGVGWSAAQVAQWSPPPKTTQLSYYETMKDHTRDFLATVAPEELERKIVIGNIPEPRTISACM
;
A
#
# COMPACT_ATOMS: atom_id res chain seq x y z
N MET A 1 -8.70 17.05 25.49
CA MET A 1 -9.76 16.59 24.56
C MET A 1 -9.19 15.43 23.77
N VAL A 2 -9.97 14.38 23.54
CA VAL A 2 -9.58 13.29 22.62
C VAL A 2 -9.44 13.91 21.22
N SER A 3 -8.33 13.65 20.53
CA SER A 3 -8.12 14.17 19.18
C SER A 3 -9.11 13.48 18.23
N PRO A 4 -9.72 14.18 17.26
CA PRO A 4 -10.56 13.55 16.25
C PRO A 4 -9.80 12.54 15.37
N VAL A 5 -8.46 12.55 15.43
CA VAL A 5 -7.59 11.58 14.74
C VAL A 5 -7.46 10.26 15.52
N ASP A 6 -7.70 10.25 16.84
CA ASP A 6 -7.46 9.08 17.70
C ASP A 6 -8.20 7.81 17.23
N PRO A 7 -9.49 7.86 16.82
CA PRO A 7 -10.18 6.68 16.30
C PRO A 7 -9.57 6.13 15.00
N VAL A 8 -9.02 7.02 14.14
CA VAL A 8 -8.35 6.62 12.89
C VAL A 8 -7.04 5.92 13.21
N SER A 9 -6.23 6.49 14.10
CA SER A 9 -4.98 5.87 14.56
C SER A 9 -5.24 4.51 15.19
N LEU A 10 -6.24 4.39 16.07
CA LEU A 10 -6.61 3.12 16.69
C LEU A 10 -7.01 2.05 15.66
N ALA A 11 -7.78 2.44 14.64
CA ALA A 11 -8.19 1.52 13.58
C ALA A 11 -7.00 1.07 12.71
N MET A 12 -6.05 1.98 12.41
CA MET A 12 -4.83 1.64 11.68
C MET A 12 -3.95 0.68 12.47
N GLU A 13 -3.68 0.97 13.75
CA GLU A 13 -2.86 0.08 14.60
C GLU A 13 -3.48 -1.31 14.70
N ARG A 14 -4.78 -1.41 14.96
CA ARG A 14 -5.46 -2.71 15.01
C ARG A 14 -5.37 -3.49 13.70
N ASN A 15 -5.47 -2.80 12.56
CA ASN A 15 -5.32 -3.45 11.25
C ASN A 15 -3.88 -3.94 11.03
N TRP A 16 -2.88 -3.14 11.40
CA TRP A 16 -1.48 -3.54 11.32
C TRP A 16 -1.17 -4.71 12.24
N GLU A 17 -1.66 -4.72 13.49
CA GLU A 17 -1.52 -5.85 14.40
C GLU A 17 -2.04 -7.16 13.78
N MET A 18 -3.23 -7.15 13.16
CA MET A 18 -3.79 -8.33 12.49
C MET A 18 -2.95 -8.78 11.29
N ILE A 19 -2.39 -7.84 10.52
CA ILE A 19 -1.51 -8.15 9.40
C ILE A 19 -0.18 -8.70 9.91
N ASP A 20 0.40 -8.09 10.93
CA ASP A 20 1.65 -8.50 11.56
C ASP A 20 1.52 -9.94 12.07
N GLU A 21 0.43 -10.25 12.78
CA GLU A 21 0.07 -11.61 13.22
C GLU A 21 -0.06 -12.59 12.05
N ALA A 22 -0.73 -12.20 10.95
CA ALA A 22 -0.89 -13.05 9.78
C ALA A 22 0.43 -13.33 9.03
N LEU A 23 1.43 -12.46 9.19
CA LEU A 23 2.76 -12.59 8.58
C LEU A 23 3.73 -13.42 9.43
N VAL A 24 3.38 -13.72 10.68
CA VAL A 24 4.16 -14.58 11.58
C VAL A 24 4.33 -15.96 10.94
N ASP A 25 5.55 -16.49 11.02
CA ASP A 25 5.96 -17.81 10.51
C ASP A 25 5.77 -18.08 9.00
N LEU A 26 5.30 -17.11 8.21
CA LEU A 26 5.28 -17.24 6.76
C LEU A 26 6.71 -17.23 6.20
N ASP A 27 7.08 -18.27 5.45
CA ASP A 27 8.31 -18.27 4.67
C ASP A 27 8.12 -17.64 3.29
N GLU A 28 9.18 -17.53 2.51
CA GLU A 28 9.14 -16.98 1.15
C GLU A 28 8.16 -17.74 0.25
N ALA A 29 8.10 -19.07 0.38
CA ALA A 29 7.22 -19.91 -0.42
C ALA A 29 5.74 -19.63 -0.09
N ALA A 30 5.41 -19.46 1.19
CA ALA A 30 4.07 -19.09 1.63
C ALA A 30 3.69 -17.67 1.18
N MET A 31 4.64 -16.73 1.21
CA MET A 31 4.41 -15.35 0.75
C MET A 31 3.97 -15.29 -0.72
N ILE A 32 4.61 -16.07 -1.60
CA ILE A 32 4.34 -16.03 -3.05
C ILE A 32 3.22 -16.98 -3.50
N ARG A 33 2.80 -17.91 -2.65
CA ARG A 33 1.80 -18.92 -3.00
C ARG A 33 0.43 -18.28 -3.25
N GLN A 34 -0.15 -18.59 -4.40
CA GLN A 34 -1.55 -18.34 -4.69
C GLN A 34 -2.38 -19.59 -4.34
N PRO A 35 -3.37 -19.52 -3.44
CA PRO A 35 -4.21 -20.67 -3.11
C PRO A 35 -5.00 -21.23 -4.30
N THR A 36 -5.43 -20.35 -5.21
CA THR A 36 -6.02 -20.67 -6.53
C THR A 36 -5.50 -19.67 -7.55
N ASP A 37 -5.69 -19.94 -8.84
CA ASP A 37 -5.32 -19.04 -9.94
C ASP A 37 -6.06 -17.69 -9.94
N GLN A 38 -7.15 -17.58 -9.17
CA GLN A 38 -7.92 -16.35 -9.00
C GLN A 38 -7.60 -15.61 -7.68
N CYS A 39 -6.68 -16.12 -6.87
CA CYS A 39 -6.31 -15.51 -5.59
C CYS A 39 -5.00 -14.74 -5.70
N ASN A 40 -4.96 -13.52 -5.20
CA ASN A 40 -3.70 -12.82 -4.98
C ASN A 40 -2.84 -13.56 -3.94
N SER A 41 -1.52 -13.54 -4.13
CA SER A 41 -0.58 -14.02 -3.12
C SER A 41 -0.46 -13.03 -1.95
N VAL A 42 0.03 -13.49 -0.80
CA VAL A 42 0.26 -12.61 0.37
C VAL A 42 1.25 -11.50 0.01
N ALA A 43 2.30 -11.83 -0.75
CA ALA A 43 3.27 -10.86 -1.24
C ALA A 43 2.63 -9.75 -2.07
N TRP A 44 1.71 -10.12 -2.97
CA TRP A 44 1.00 -9.14 -3.81
C TRP A 44 0.08 -8.25 -2.98
N ILE A 45 -0.66 -8.84 -2.03
CA ILE A 45 -1.56 -8.09 -1.15
C ILE A 45 -0.77 -7.10 -0.29
N LEU A 46 0.36 -7.52 0.29
CA LEU A 46 1.19 -6.67 1.14
C LEU A 46 1.80 -5.50 0.35
N TRP A 47 2.31 -5.78 -0.86
CA TRP A 47 2.82 -4.75 -1.76
C TRP A 47 1.71 -3.78 -2.20
N HIS A 48 0.57 -4.30 -2.67
CA HIS A 48 -0.58 -3.50 -3.11
C HIS A 48 -1.06 -2.57 -2.00
N LEU A 49 -1.27 -3.11 -0.80
CA LEU A 49 -1.66 -2.34 0.38
C LEU A 49 -0.66 -1.21 0.65
N SER A 50 0.64 -1.53 0.68
CA SER A 50 1.70 -0.56 0.96
C SER A 50 1.77 0.54 -0.11
N ARG A 51 1.65 0.20 -1.40
CA ARG A 51 1.60 1.15 -2.52
C ARG A 51 0.37 2.07 -2.45
N VAL A 52 -0.79 1.56 -2.04
CA VAL A 52 -2.00 2.36 -1.85
C VAL A 52 -1.86 3.32 -0.68
N THR A 53 -1.33 2.84 0.45
CA THR A 53 -1.04 3.69 1.63
C THR A 53 -0.03 4.79 1.29
N ASP A 54 1.06 4.47 0.59
CA ASP A 54 2.07 5.42 0.11
C ASP A 54 1.41 6.55 -0.70
N MET A 55 0.64 6.20 -1.73
CA MET A 55 -0.07 7.15 -2.58
C MET A 55 -1.03 8.06 -1.78
N PHE A 56 -1.76 7.51 -0.81
CA PHE A 56 -2.64 8.33 0.03
C PHE A 56 -1.85 9.28 0.92
N VAL A 57 -0.88 8.78 1.68
CA VAL A 57 -0.12 9.57 2.66
C VAL A 57 0.72 10.64 1.96
N PHE A 58 1.53 10.26 0.97
CA PHE A 58 2.43 11.19 0.30
C PHE A 58 1.72 12.06 -0.71
N THR A 59 1.05 11.46 -1.70
CA THR A 59 0.50 12.24 -2.82
C THR A 59 -0.83 12.91 -2.45
N ARG A 60 -1.82 12.16 -1.95
CA ARG A 60 -3.18 12.70 -1.77
C ARG A 60 -3.28 13.64 -0.58
N PHE A 61 -2.68 13.27 0.54
CA PHE A 61 -2.79 14.04 1.77
C PHE A 61 -1.72 15.13 1.83
N ARG A 62 -0.48 14.84 1.44
CA ARG A 62 0.66 15.76 1.64
C ARG A 62 1.15 16.46 0.37
N ALA A 63 0.63 16.12 -0.81
CA ALA A 63 1.10 16.64 -2.10
C ALA A 63 2.62 16.46 -2.34
N LEU A 64 3.15 15.33 -1.87
CA LEU A 64 4.55 14.93 -2.03
C LEU A 64 4.69 13.78 -3.04
N PRO A 65 5.87 13.63 -3.70
CA PRO A 65 6.22 12.41 -4.41
C PRO A 65 6.11 11.19 -3.49
N GLN A 66 5.70 10.05 -4.02
CA GLN A 66 5.55 8.83 -3.23
C GLN A 66 6.92 8.37 -2.70
N ALA A 67 6.92 7.73 -1.53
CA ALA A 67 8.12 7.06 -1.00
C ALA A 67 8.66 6.06 -2.01
N TRP A 68 7.77 5.43 -2.79
CA TRP A 68 8.09 4.56 -3.92
C TRP A 68 9.25 5.06 -4.80
N VAL A 69 9.19 6.34 -5.17
CA VAL A 69 10.22 6.99 -5.98
C VAL A 69 11.23 7.69 -5.10
N SER A 70 10.78 8.51 -4.15
CA SER A 70 11.65 9.38 -3.35
C SER A 70 12.59 8.64 -2.40
N GLU A 71 12.24 7.42 -1.97
CA GLU A 71 13.05 6.56 -1.09
C GLU A 71 13.59 5.31 -1.82
N GLY A 72 13.46 5.25 -3.15
CA GLY A 72 14.05 4.19 -3.97
C GLY A 72 13.42 2.81 -3.81
N TRP A 73 12.18 2.70 -3.33
CA TRP A 73 11.53 1.39 -3.19
C TRP A 73 11.29 0.70 -4.53
N HIS A 74 11.02 1.45 -5.61
CA HIS A 74 10.93 0.90 -6.95
C HIS A 74 12.18 0.11 -7.36
N GLU A 75 13.38 0.58 -7.02
CA GLU A 75 14.65 -0.10 -7.31
C GLU A 75 14.78 -1.37 -6.47
N LYS A 76 14.44 -1.30 -5.17
CA LYS A 76 14.46 -2.45 -4.25
C LYS A 76 13.48 -3.55 -4.67
N PHE A 77 12.34 -3.17 -5.27
CA PHE A 77 11.35 -4.09 -5.82
C PHE A 77 11.66 -4.53 -7.26
N GLY A 78 12.65 -3.93 -7.93
CA GLY A 78 12.94 -4.19 -9.34
C GLY A 78 11.81 -3.78 -10.29
N MET A 79 11.05 -2.75 -9.92
CA MET A 79 9.86 -2.29 -10.65
C MET A 79 10.04 -0.87 -11.20
N PRO A 80 9.24 -0.45 -12.20
CA PRO A 80 9.27 0.91 -12.72
C PRO A 80 8.97 1.97 -11.67
N ARG A 81 9.44 3.20 -11.94
CA ARG A 81 9.14 4.41 -11.15
C ARG A 81 7.68 4.88 -11.23
N ASP A 82 6.83 4.17 -11.97
CA ASP A 82 5.44 4.58 -12.17
C ASP A 82 4.69 4.60 -10.82
N GLU A 83 4.33 5.80 -10.38
CA GLU A 83 3.63 6.05 -9.12
C GLU A 83 2.15 5.60 -9.19
N GLU A 84 1.60 5.40 -10.38
CA GLU A 84 0.25 4.90 -10.58
C GLU A 84 0.17 3.37 -10.72
N ASP A 85 1.29 2.70 -11.02
CA ASP A 85 1.35 1.24 -10.93
C ASP A 85 1.38 0.79 -9.46
N ARG A 86 0.18 0.43 -9.00
CA ARG A 86 -0.09 -0.03 -7.66
C ARG A 86 -0.82 -1.36 -7.67
N GLY A 87 -0.87 -2.05 -8.82
CA GLY A 87 -1.62 -3.30 -8.99
C GLY A 87 -3.12 -3.13 -9.28
N VAL A 88 -3.65 -1.90 -9.21
CA VAL A 88 -5.06 -1.65 -9.57
C VAL A 88 -5.26 -1.99 -11.05
N GLY A 89 -6.18 -2.92 -11.31
CA GLY A 89 -6.48 -3.35 -12.67
C GLY A 89 -5.60 -4.45 -13.23
N TRP A 90 -4.66 -4.98 -12.44
CA TRP A 90 -3.95 -6.17 -12.85
C TRP A 90 -4.90 -7.36 -12.97
N SER A 91 -4.77 -8.10 -14.07
CA SER A 91 -5.41 -9.39 -14.30
C SER A 91 -4.76 -10.49 -13.45
N ALA A 92 -5.46 -11.60 -13.24
CA ALA A 92 -4.93 -12.78 -12.57
C ALA A 92 -3.62 -13.28 -13.23
N ALA A 93 -3.52 -13.18 -14.56
CA ALA A 93 -2.30 -13.54 -15.29
C ALA A 93 -1.12 -12.61 -14.96
N GLN A 94 -1.35 -11.30 -14.80
CA GLN A 94 -0.31 -10.36 -14.39
C GLN A 94 0.14 -10.63 -12.95
N VAL A 95 -0.80 -10.89 -12.04
CA VAL A 95 -0.48 -11.27 -10.65
C VAL A 95 0.36 -12.55 -10.62
N ALA A 96 0.00 -13.55 -11.42
CA ALA A 96 0.74 -14.82 -11.48
C ALA A 96 2.13 -14.73 -12.10
N GLN A 97 2.37 -13.75 -12.97
CA GLN A 97 3.68 -13.50 -13.59
C GLN A 97 4.61 -12.65 -12.72
N TRP A 98 4.06 -11.93 -11.75
CA TRP A 98 4.83 -11.03 -10.90
C TRP A 98 5.70 -11.81 -9.90
N SER A 99 7.00 -11.52 -9.91
CA SER A 99 7.96 -12.09 -8.98
C SER A 99 8.31 -11.02 -7.92
N PRO A 100 7.84 -11.17 -6.68
CA PRO A 100 8.12 -10.20 -5.63
C PRO A 100 9.59 -10.27 -5.17
N PRO A 101 10.14 -9.19 -4.58
CA PRO A 101 11.45 -9.23 -3.93
C PRO A 101 11.39 -10.11 -2.65
N PRO A 102 12.53 -10.38 -2.00
CA PRO A 102 12.56 -11.14 -0.75
C PRO A 102 11.60 -10.59 0.31
N LYS A 103 11.02 -11.45 1.16
CA LYS A 103 10.10 -11.10 2.25
C LYS A 103 10.64 -9.95 3.09
N THR A 104 11.94 -9.92 3.37
CA THR A 104 12.58 -8.83 4.14
C THR A 104 12.41 -7.46 3.49
N THR A 105 12.52 -7.37 2.17
CA THR A 105 12.29 -6.12 1.42
C THR A 105 10.82 -5.71 1.46
N GLN A 106 9.92 -6.68 1.31
CA GLN A 106 8.47 -6.42 1.37
C GLN A 106 8.04 -5.91 2.75
N LEU A 107 8.48 -6.58 3.81
CA LEU A 107 8.23 -6.17 5.19
C LEU A 107 8.82 -4.79 5.48
N SER A 108 10.03 -4.52 5.00
CA SER A 108 10.68 -3.22 5.22
C SER A 108 9.88 -2.07 4.59
N TYR A 109 9.31 -2.27 3.40
CA TYR A 109 8.45 -1.25 2.78
C TYR A 109 7.16 -1.05 3.56
N TYR A 110 6.50 -2.15 3.94
CA TYR A 110 5.29 -2.13 4.76
C TYR A 110 5.49 -1.41 6.09
N GLU A 111 6.54 -1.74 6.85
CA GLU A 111 6.88 -1.06 8.11
C GLU A 111 7.21 0.41 7.90
N THR A 112 7.94 0.75 6.83
CA THR A 112 8.21 2.15 6.50
C THR A 112 6.92 2.92 6.22
N MET A 113 5.93 2.30 5.56
CA MET A 113 4.63 2.93 5.33
C MET A 113 3.81 3.07 6.62
N LYS A 114 3.92 2.12 7.56
CA LYS A 114 3.33 2.25 8.91
C LYS A 114 3.89 3.47 9.62
N ASP A 115 5.21 3.62 9.64
CA ASP A 115 5.88 4.72 10.32
C ASP A 115 5.54 6.08 9.70
N HIS A 116 5.59 6.20 8.37
CA HIS A 116 5.18 7.44 7.70
C HIS A 116 3.71 7.79 7.95
N THR A 117 2.84 6.78 8.06
CA THR A 117 1.43 6.99 8.37
C THR A 117 1.25 7.47 9.81
N ARG A 118 1.97 6.88 10.77
CA ARG A 118 1.97 7.32 12.17
C ARG A 118 2.44 8.76 12.30
N ASP A 119 3.57 9.08 11.68
CA ASP A 119 4.15 10.42 11.68
C ASP A 119 3.19 11.43 11.07
N PHE A 120 2.54 11.07 9.96
CA PHE A 120 1.50 11.91 9.36
C PHE A 120 0.36 12.15 10.34
N LEU A 121 -0.28 11.09 10.85
CA LEU A 121 -1.44 11.18 11.74
C LEU A 121 -1.14 11.96 13.03
N ALA A 122 0.08 11.86 13.57
CA ALA A 122 0.50 12.62 14.75
C ALA A 122 0.52 14.14 14.54
N THR A 123 0.58 14.60 13.28
CA THR A 123 0.62 16.02 12.91
C THR A 123 -0.70 16.57 12.35
N VAL A 124 -1.71 15.71 12.17
CA VAL A 124 -3.00 16.12 11.57
C VAL A 124 -3.78 17.01 12.55
N ALA A 125 -4.04 18.24 12.13
CA ALA A 125 -4.89 19.18 12.84
C ALA A 125 -6.38 18.98 12.48
N PRO A 126 -7.35 19.36 13.33
CA PRO A 126 -8.77 19.23 13.02
C PRO A 126 -9.19 19.88 11.69
N GLU A 127 -8.60 21.01 11.32
CA GLU A 127 -8.89 21.73 10.07
C GLU A 127 -8.49 20.91 8.83
N GLU A 128 -7.46 20.08 8.96
CA GLU A 128 -6.99 19.20 7.89
C GLU A 128 -8.01 18.09 7.62
N LEU A 129 -8.77 17.66 8.62
CA LEU A 129 -9.87 16.69 8.45
C LEU A 129 -11.06 17.27 7.68
N GLU A 130 -11.24 18.60 7.70
CA GLU A 130 -12.28 19.30 6.93
C GLU A 130 -11.82 19.68 5.52
N ARG A 131 -10.52 19.52 5.22
CA ARG A 131 -9.95 19.90 3.93
C ARG A 131 -10.56 19.08 2.80
N LYS A 132 -11.06 19.78 1.79
CA LYS A 132 -11.56 19.16 0.56
C LYS A 132 -10.39 18.77 -0.34
N ILE A 133 -10.26 17.49 -0.62
CA ILE A 133 -9.28 16.95 -1.55
C ILE A 133 -9.96 16.76 -2.91
N VAL A 134 -9.48 17.47 -3.93
CA VAL A 134 -9.93 17.28 -5.31
C VAL A 134 -9.15 16.13 -5.93
N ILE A 135 -9.82 15.00 -6.14
CA ILE A 135 -9.25 13.88 -6.88
C ILE A 135 -9.44 14.20 -8.37
N GLY A 136 -8.36 14.57 -9.05
CA GLY A 136 -8.37 14.90 -10.47
C GLY A 136 -8.89 13.75 -11.36
N ASN A 137 -9.34 14.09 -12.57
CA ASN A 137 -9.76 13.11 -13.55
C ASN A 137 -8.57 12.26 -14.00
N ILE A 138 -8.57 10.99 -13.61
CA ILE A 138 -7.73 9.96 -14.21
C ILE A 138 -8.41 9.57 -15.54
N PRO A 139 -7.73 9.61 -16.70
CA PRO A 139 -8.31 9.20 -17.97
C PRO A 139 -8.92 7.79 -17.87
N GLU A 140 -10.13 7.63 -18.38
CA GLU A 140 -10.73 6.31 -18.51
C GLU A 140 -10.09 5.50 -19.66
N PRO A 141 -10.07 4.16 -19.56
CA PRO A 141 -10.65 3.36 -18.48
C PRO A 141 -9.74 3.35 -17.24
N ARG A 142 -10.34 3.54 -16.05
CA ARG A 142 -9.78 2.93 -14.85
C ARG A 142 -9.90 1.43 -15.12
N THR A 143 -8.78 0.74 -15.32
CA THR A 143 -8.78 -0.72 -15.33
C THR A 143 -9.22 -1.19 -13.95
N ILE A 144 -10.53 -1.27 -13.73
CA ILE A 144 -11.10 -2.31 -12.91
C ILE A 144 -10.91 -3.53 -13.80
N SER A 145 -10.24 -4.58 -13.32
CA SER A 145 -10.04 -5.79 -14.13
C SER A 145 -11.36 -6.12 -14.81
N ALA A 146 -11.37 -6.11 -16.15
CA ALA A 146 -12.55 -6.47 -16.89
C ALA A 146 -12.80 -7.94 -16.57
N CYS A 147 -13.73 -8.21 -15.64
CA CYS A 147 -14.26 -9.55 -15.45
C CYS A 147 -14.86 -9.97 -16.80
N MET A 148 -14.11 -10.77 -17.55
CA MET A 148 -14.65 -11.60 -18.63
C MET A 148 -14.98 -12.97 -18.06
#